data_AF-A0A1I8G3I4-F1
#
_entry.id   AF-A0A1I8G3I4-F1
#
_cell.length_a   1.000
_cell.length_b   1.000
_cell.length_c   1.000
_cell.angle_alpha   90.00
_cell.angle_beta   90.00
_cell.angle_gamma   90.00
#
_symmetry.space_group_name_H-M   'P 1'
#
loop_
_entity.id
_entity.type
_entity.pdbx_description
1 polymer ?
#
loop_
_entity_poly.entity_id
_entity_poly.type
_entity_poly.pdbx_seq_one_letter_code
_entity_poly.pdbx_strand_id
1 'polypeptide(L)'
;MDQLASGQEAIEAELRAQIFELTAENRANLEAADEAREKLAATEAASADAGRSTLMRILKKIDNLVEALDVKSSDSGEDNEGETAAMNFLDLAAEAAAAMKQQLAEMKTEREAEAQSFQRRLASLESQLQTSQSEVDQLREDVDSASIERDRLVVDGAAEATELRHQLDELQRRCEALQAELSEAEAREAELEEAKKSDGLNVEVIQSEVNRQKSASASAEGSGQLEGRPSDGFEWAEQLTDRIEAVKSSALNTQPTGDTVSLEDYEALRMHTTDLETQLSSVSAELSSLKLRSSPERPSASQIAQLPSPGPSESMQYQFASFIEIPEIEYLRNVLFKYMLGEKTQTLAKVICTVLKFSEPQIQQVLDYESKKANK
;
A
#
# COMPACT_ATOMS: atom_id res chain seq x y z
N MET A 1 -14.39 -7.58 10.73
CA MET A 1 -14.91 -8.67 9.88
C MET A 1 -15.80 -8.11 8.77
N ASP A 2 -16.82 -7.29 9.08
CA ASP A 2 -17.77 -6.79 8.07
C ASP A 2 -17.17 -5.85 7.00
N GLN A 3 -16.14 -5.07 7.33
CA GLN A 3 -15.49 -4.17 6.35
C GLN A 3 -14.62 -4.91 5.31
N LEU A 4 -14.07 -6.08 5.66
CA LEU A 4 -13.29 -6.91 4.74
C LEU A 4 -14.20 -7.65 3.74
N ALA A 5 -15.36 -8.12 4.21
CA ALA A 5 -16.38 -8.71 3.35
C ALA A 5 -16.94 -7.70 2.34
N SER A 6 -17.21 -6.47 2.78
CA SER A 6 -17.65 -5.37 1.90
C SER A 6 -16.61 -4.97 0.86
N GLY A 7 -15.32 -5.01 1.19
CA GLY A 7 -14.24 -4.73 0.25
C GLY A 7 -14.06 -5.81 -0.82
N GLN A 8 -14.18 -7.09 -0.45
CA GLN A 8 -14.15 -8.19 -1.42
C GLN A 8 -15.34 -8.14 -2.38
N GLU A 9 -16.54 -7.83 -1.89
CA GLU A 9 -17.75 -7.75 -2.71
C GLU A 9 -17.68 -6.59 -3.73
N ALA A 10 -17.05 -5.47 -3.36
CA ALA A 10 -16.81 -4.35 -4.27
C ALA A 10 -15.81 -4.71 -5.38
N ILE A 11 -14.70 -5.40 -5.05
CA ILE A 11 -13.71 -5.84 -6.02
C ILE A 11 -14.30 -6.88 -6.98
N GLU A 12 -15.13 -7.79 -6.48
CA GLU A 12 -15.78 -8.80 -7.30
C GLU A 12 -16.84 -8.19 -8.24
N ALA A 13 -17.54 -7.14 -7.80
CA ALA A 13 -18.46 -6.37 -8.65
C ALA A 13 -17.72 -5.62 -9.78
N GLU A 14 -16.57 -5.01 -9.48
CA GLU A 14 -15.71 -4.31 -10.44
C GLU A 14 -15.18 -5.28 -11.52
N LEU A 15 -14.67 -6.45 -11.10
CA LEU A 15 -14.19 -7.49 -12.02
C LEU A 15 -15.31 -8.03 -12.92
N ARG A 16 -16.52 -8.21 -12.38
CA ARG A 16 -17.68 -8.63 -13.19
C ARG A 16 -18.09 -7.56 -14.20
N ALA A 17 -18.00 -6.29 -13.85
CA ALA A 17 -18.26 -5.18 -14.77
C ALA A 17 -17.24 -5.16 -15.92
N GLN A 18 -15.94 -5.30 -15.62
CA GLN A 18 -14.89 -5.38 -16.65
C GLN A 18 -15.05 -6.59 -17.56
N ILE A 19 -15.38 -7.77 -17.01
CA ILE A 19 -15.63 -8.97 -17.82
C ILE A 19 -16.82 -8.75 -18.76
N PHE A 20 -17.89 -8.12 -18.28
CA PHE A 20 -19.06 -7.83 -19.10
C PHE A 20 -18.73 -6.88 -20.25
N GLU A 21 -17.96 -5.84 -19.97
CA GLU A 21 -17.52 -4.86 -20.98
C GLU A 21 -16.61 -5.49 -22.04
N LEU A 22 -15.59 -6.26 -21.63
CA LEU A 22 -14.73 -7.03 -22.54
C LEU A 22 -15.52 -8.05 -23.38
N THR A 23 -16.57 -8.65 -22.81
CA THR A 23 -17.43 -9.59 -23.55
C THR A 23 -18.29 -8.88 -24.59
N ALA A 24 -18.78 -7.68 -24.27
CA ALA A 24 -19.54 -6.84 -25.21
C ALA A 24 -18.65 -6.34 -26.35
N GLU A 25 -17.42 -5.91 -26.06
CA GLU A 25 -16.46 -5.46 -27.06
C GLU A 25 -16.03 -6.59 -27.99
N ASN A 26 -15.75 -7.79 -27.45
CA ASN A 26 -15.45 -8.97 -28.26
C ASN A 26 -16.62 -9.38 -29.18
N ARG A 27 -17.87 -9.24 -28.72
CA ARG A 27 -19.06 -9.49 -29.55
C ARG A 27 -19.15 -8.49 -30.70
N ALA A 28 -18.96 -7.20 -30.42
CA ALA A 28 -18.97 -6.16 -31.45
C ALA A 28 -17.86 -6.36 -32.50
N ASN A 29 -16.66 -6.79 -32.06
CA ASN A 29 -15.56 -7.12 -32.97
C ASN A 29 -15.85 -8.34 -33.85
N LEU A 30 -16.55 -9.36 -33.32
CA LEU A 30 -17.00 -10.52 -34.09
C LEU A 30 -18.05 -10.12 -35.15
N GLU A 31 -19.03 -9.31 -34.78
CA GLU A 31 -20.05 -8.80 -35.71
C GLU A 31 -19.42 -7.95 -36.82
N ALA A 32 -18.47 -7.07 -36.48
CA ALA A 32 -17.74 -6.28 -37.47
C ALA A 32 -16.88 -7.14 -38.43
N ALA A 33 -16.29 -8.24 -37.91
CA ALA A 33 -15.52 -9.17 -38.73
C ALA A 33 -16.40 -9.97 -39.71
N ASP A 34 -17.60 -10.36 -39.28
CA ASP A 34 -18.56 -11.04 -40.15
C ASP A 34 -19.12 -10.10 -41.23
N GLU A 35 -19.40 -8.84 -40.88
CA GLU A 35 -19.85 -7.83 -41.86
C GLU A 35 -18.74 -7.52 -42.89
N ALA A 36 -17.48 -7.51 -42.47
CA ALA A 36 -16.33 -7.36 -43.38
C ALA A 36 -16.19 -8.56 -44.32
N ARG A 37 -16.40 -9.79 -43.82
CA ARG A 37 -16.40 -11.00 -44.66
C ARG A 37 -17.52 -10.99 -45.70
N GLU A 38 -18.71 -10.56 -45.32
CA GLU A 38 -19.84 -10.45 -46.24
C GLU A 38 -19.56 -9.43 -47.36
N LYS A 39 -18.99 -8.27 -47.01
CA LYS A 39 -18.56 -7.25 -48.00
C LYS A 39 -17.50 -7.79 -48.95
N LEU A 40 -16.53 -8.55 -48.44
CA LEU A 40 -15.46 -9.12 -49.26
C LEU A 40 -16.03 -10.17 -50.24
N ALA A 41 -16.92 -11.05 -49.77
CA ALA A 41 -17.61 -12.01 -50.64
C ALA A 41 -18.47 -11.32 -51.72
N ALA A 42 -19.14 -10.22 -51.39
CA ALA A 42 -19.89 -9.42 -52.36
C ALA A 42 -18.99 -8.78 -53.43
N THR A 43 -17.81 -8.28 -53.05
CA THR A 43 -16.85 -7.71 -54.00
C THR A 43 -16.24 -8.75 -54.94
N GLU A 44 -15.95 -9.96 -54.43
CA GLU A 44 -15.48 -11.07 -55.26
C GLU A 44 -16.53 -11.52 -56.27
N ALA A 45 -17.80 -11.60 -55.85
CA ALA A 45 -18.91 -11.94 -56.73
C ALA A 45 -19.12 -10.87 -57.83
N ALA A 46 -19.03 -9.58 -57.48
CA ALA A 46 -19.13 -8.49 -58.44
C ALA A 46 -17.97 -8.49 -59.45
N SER A 47 -16.75 -8.78 -59.00
CA SER A 47 -15.57 -8.92 -59.87
C SER A 47 -15.71 -10.09 -60.85
N ALA A 48 -16.20 -11.24 -60.38
CA ALA A 48 -16.46 -12.41 -61.21
C ALA A 48 -17.53 -12.14 -62.29
N ASP A 49 -18.58 -11.40 -61.94
CA ASP A 49 -19.66 -11.06 -62.88
C ASP A 49 -19.21 -10.04 -63.94
N ALA A 50 -18.39 -9.05 -63.55
CA ALA A 50 -17.75 -8.12 -64.48
C ALA A 50 -16.83 -8.85 -65.49
N GLY A 51 -16.08 -9.86 -65.02
CA GLY A 51 -15.27 -10.74 -65.87
C GLY A 51 -16.11 -11.53 -66.88
N ARG A 52 -17.23 -12.13 -66.43
CA ARG A 52 -18.17 -12.86 -67.30
C ARG A 52 -18.81 -11.96 -68.35
N SER A 53 -19.26 -10.76 -67.95
CA SER A 53 -19.84 -9.77 -68.87
C SER A 53 -18.86 -9.34 -69.96
N THR A 54 -17.59 -9.15 -69.59
CA THR A 54 -16.53 -8.81 -70.54
C THR A 54 -16.27 -9.94 -71.54
N LEU A 55 -16.20 -11.19 -71.08
CA LEU A 55 -16.07 -12.37 -71.93
C LEU A 55 -17.24 -12.52 -72.91
N MET A 56 -18.48 -12.33 -72.45
CA MET A 56 -19.67 -12.40 -73.30
C MET A 56 -19.67 -11.32 -74.39
N ARG A 57 -19.17 -10.12 -74.09
CA ARG A 57 -19.02 -9.05 -75.09
C ARG A 57 -17.99 -9.39 -76.16
N ILE A 58 -16.89 -10.06 -75.77
CA ILE A 58 -15.86 -10.53 -76.70
C ILE A 58 -16.42 -11.63 -77.61
N LEU A 59 -17.08 -12.64 -77.03
CA LEU A 59 -17.71 -13.72 -77.80
C LEU A 59 -18.71 -13.18 -78.81
N LYS A 60 -19.57 -12.25 -78.41
CA LYS A 60 -20.54 -11.61 -79.32
C LYS A 60 -19.87 -10.83 -80.46
N LYS A 61 -18.72 -10.20 -80.21
CA LYS A 61 -17.95 -9.53 -81.27
C LYS A 61 -17.34 -10.55 -82.24
N ILE A 62 -16.88 -11.69 -81.73
CA ILE A 62 -16.36 -12.78 -82.58
C ILE A 62 -17.48 -13.35 -83.45
N ASP A 63 -18.66 -13.64 -82.88
CA ASP A 63 -19.81 -14.17 -83.63
C ASP A 63 -20.24 -13.21 -84.75
N ASN A 64 -20.38 -11.91 -84.44
CA ASN A 64 -20.73 -10.90 -85.45
C ASN A 64 -19.68 -10.80 -86.58
N LEU A 65 -18.40 -11.02 -86.27
CA LEU A 65 -17.31 -10.98 -87.27
C LEU A 65 -17.31 -12.25 -88.13
N VAL A 66 -17.62 -13.41 -87.54
CA VAL A 66 -17.79 -14.67 -88.28
C VAL A 66 -18.96 -14.56 -89.26
N GLU A 67 -20.10 -14.01 -88.83
CA GLU A 67 -21.24 -13.74 -89.72
C GLU A 67 -20.86 -12.78 -90.86
N ALA A 68 -20.09 -11.72 -90.58
CA ALA A 68 -19.65 -10.77 -91.59
C ALA A 68 -18.68 -11.40 -92.63
N LEU A 69 -17.85 -12.36 -92.22
CA LEU A 69 -16.97 -13.11 -93.12
C LEU A 69 -17.75 -14.09 -94.00
N ASP A 70 -18.77 -14.74 -93.45
CA ASP A 70 -19.63 -15.68 -94.18
C ASP A 70 -20.41 -14.96 -95.30
N VAL A 71 -20.92 -13.75 -95.01
CA VAL A 71 -21.62 -12.90 -95.98
C VAL A 71 -20.68 -12.39 -97.09
N LYS A 72 -19.42 -12.03 -96.78
CA LYS A 72 -18.45 -11.55 -97.78
C LYS A 72 -17.86 -12.64 -98.67
N SER A 73 -17.86 -13.90 -98.22
CA SER A 73 -17.42 -15.03 -99.05
C SER A 73 -18.35 -15.35 -100.22
N SER A 74 -19.58 -14.79 -100.19
CA SER A 74 -20.62 -15.03 -101.20
C SER A 74 -20.68 -13.97 -102.31
N ASP A 75 -19.89 -12.88 -102.23
CA ASP A 75 -19.87 -11.81 -103.24
C ASP A 75 -18.47 -11.69 -103.86
N SER A 76 -18.26 -12.42 -104.96
CA SER A 76 -17.00 -12.43 -105.72
C SER A 76 -16.90 -11.18 -106.60
N GLY A 77 -16.10 -10.21 -106.19
CA GLY A 77 -15.74 -9.05 -107.03
C GLY A 77 -14.64 -8.17 -106.42
N GLU A 78 -13.47 -8.20 -107.06
CA GLU A 78 -12.31 -7.27 -106.92
C GLU A 78 -11.42 -7.41 -105.66
N ASP A 79 -10.30 -8.11 -105.86
CA ASP A 79 -9.31 -8.56 -104.86
C ASP A 79 -8.55 -7.46 -104.10
N ASN A 80 -8.73 -6.16 -104.40
CA ASN A 80 -8.03 -5.07 -103.71
C ASN A 80 -8.76 -4.52 -102.47
N GLU A 81 -10.10 -4.55 -102.45
CA GLU A 81 -10.87 -4.09 -101.28
C GLU A 81 -10.88 -5.14 -100.17
N GLY A 82 -10.80 -6.43 -100.53
CA GLY A 82 -10.68 -7.55 -99.60
C GLY A 82 -9.37 -7.53 -98.80
N GLU A 83 -8.24 -7.29 -99.47
CA GLU A 83 -6.92 -7.17 -98.81
C GLU A 83 -6.85 -5.94 -97.89
N THR A 84 -7.36 -4.79 -98.35
CA THR A 84 -7.37 -3.56 -97.54
C THR A 84 -8.28 -3.71 -96.30
N ALA A 85 -9.43 -4.37 -96.45
CA ALA A 85 -10.30 -4.68 -95.32
C ALA A 85 -9.64 -5.68 -94.34
N ALA A 86 -8.99 -6.73 -94.85
CA ALA A 86 -8.29 -7.72 -94.03
C ALA A 86 -7.10 -7.11 -93.27
N MET A 87 -6.36 -6.19 -93.88
CA MET A 87 -5.26 -5.48 -93.23
C MET A 87 -5.75 -4.55 -92.12
N ASN A 88 -6.84 -3.81 -92.36
CA ASN A 88 -7.51 -3.02 -91.33
C ASN A 88 -8.06 -3.89 -90.17
N PHE A 89 -8.53 -5.10 -90.44
CA PHE A 89 -8.94 -6.06 -89.41
C PHE A 89 -7.76 -6.53 -88.56
N LEU A 90 -6.62 -6.83 -89.19
CA LEU A 90 -5.40 -7.23 -88.49
C LEU A 90 -4.87 -6.10 -87.60
N ASP A 91 -4.89 -4.86 -88.07
CA ASP A 91 -4.46 -3.69 -87.30
C ASP A 91 -5.40 -3.44 -86.11
N LEU A 92 -6.72 -3.50 -86.31
CA LEU A 92 -7.69 -3.32 -85.23
C LEU A 92 -7.63 -4.47 -84.19
N ALA A 93 -7.38 -5.70 -84.65
CA ALA A 93 -7.18 -6.85 -83.76
C ALA A 93 -5.86 -6.75 -82.99
N ALA A 94 -4.79 -6.26 -83.61
CA ALA A 94 -3.51 -6.01 -82.97
C ALA A 94 -3.63 -4.89 -81.91
N GLU A 95 -4.36 -3.81 -82.22
CA GLU A 95 -4.61 -2.72 -81.29
C GLU A 95 -5.48 -3.18 -80.10
N ALA A 96 -6.52 -3.97 -80.35
CA ALA A 96 -7.33 -4.57 -79.29
C ALA A 96 -6.53 -5.54 -78.41
N ALA A 97 -5.64 -6.36 -79.00
CA ALA A 97 -4.76 -7.24 -78.26
C ALA A 97 -3.72 -6.45 -77.42
N ALA A 98 -3.19 -5.35 -77.95
CA ALA A 98 -2.29 -4.46 -77.21
C ALA A 98 -3.01 -3.80 -76.03
N ALA A 99 -4.24 -3.30 -76.22
CA ALA A 99 -5.04 -2.71 -75.16
C ALA A 99 -5.40 -3.74 -74.05
N MET A 100 -5.77 -4.97 -74.41
CA MET A 100 -6.02 -6.03 -73.42
C MET A 100 -4.75 -6.40 -72.65
N LYS A 101 -3.60 -6.47 -73.33
CA LYS A 101 -2.32 -6.75 -72.68
C LYS A 101 -1.92 -5.64 -71.71
N GLN A 102 -2.19 -4.39 -72.05
CA GLN A 102 -1.99 -3.24 -71.18
C GLN A 102 -2.91 -3.31 -69.94
N GLN A 103 -4.21 -3.54 -70.14
CA GLN A 103 -5.16 -3.69 -69.02
C GLN A 103 -4.78 -4.84 -68.09
N LEU A 104 -4.33 -5.98 -68.63
CA LEU A 104 -3.87 -7.10 -67.82
C LEU A 104 -2.62 -6.75 -67.00
N ALA A 105 -1.70 -5.96 -67.58
CA ALA A 105 -0.52 -5.49 -66.87
C ALA A 105 -0.89 -4.50 -65.75
N GLU A 106 -1.80 -3.56 -66.00
CA GLU A 106 -2.30 -2.61 -65.01
C GLU A 106 -3.00 -3.33 -63.84
N MET A 107 -3.93 -4.24 -64.13
CA MET A 107 -4.62 -5.06 -63.12
C MET A 107 -3.64 -5.91 -62.28
N LYS A 108 -2.56 -6.40 -62.91
CA LYS A 108 -1.53 -7.15 -62.20
C LYS A 108 -0.76 -6.25 -61.25
N THR A 109 -0.35 -5.07 -61.70
CA THR A 109 0.37 -4.11 -60.85
C THR A 109 -0.50 -3.59 -59.69
N GLU A 110 -1.80 -3.39 -59.91
CA GLU A 110 -2.75 -2.99 -58.87
C GLU A 110 -2.90 -4.09 -57.81
N ARG A 111 -3.12 -5.35 -58.23
CA ARG A 111 -3.16 -6.48 -57.29
C ARG A 111 -1.85 -6.67 -56.52
N GLU A 112 -0.70 -6.46 -57.16
CA GLU A 112 0.60 -6.53 -56.48
C GLU A 112 0.74 -5.40 -55.44
N ALA A 113 0.27 -4.19 -55.74
CA ALA A 113 0.27 -3.07 -54.80
C ALA A 113 -0.68 -3.32 -53.61
N GLU A 114 -1.88 -3.84 -53.87
CA GLU A 114 -2.83 -4.24 -52.82
C GLU A 114 -2.23 -5.32 -51.92
N ALA A 115 -1.66 -6.38 -52.49
CA ALA A 115 -1.02 -7.46 -51.75
C ALA A 115 0.13 -6.94 -50.85
N GLN A 116 0.94 -6.01 -51.36
CA GLN A 116 1.97 -5.35 -50.54
C GLN A 116 1.37 -4.49 -49.42
N SER A 117 0.26 -3.80 -49.66
CA SER A 117 -0.41 -3.02 -48.61
C SER A 117 -0.95 -3.90 -47.48
N PHE A 118 -1.54 -5.05 -47.82
CA PHE A 118 -2.00 -6.04 -46.85
C PHE A 118 -0.83 -6.66 -46.07
N GLN A 119 0.26 -7.01 -46.74
CA GLN A 119 1.47 -7.51 -46.07
C GLN A 119 2.04 -6.50 -45.06
N ARG A 120 2.09 -5.21 -45.41
CA ARG A 120 2.52 -4.16 -44.46
C ARG A 120 1.56 -4.05 -43.28
N ARG A 121 0.26 -4.17 -43.51
CA ARG A 121 -0.74 -4.13 -42.43
C ARG A 121 -0.62 -5.34 -41.51
N LEU A 122 -0.42 -6.54 -42.05
CA LEU A 122 -0.19 -7.75 -41.26
C LEU A 122 1.07 -7.63 -40.41
N ALA A 123 2.19 -7.22 -40.99
CA ALA A 123 3.43 -7.01 -40.24
C ALA A 123 3.27 -5.96 -39.11
N SER A 124 2.50 -4.90 -39.36
CA SER A 124 2.18 -3.91 -38.32
C SER A 124 1.33 -4.50 -37.19
N LEU A 125 0.35 -5.34 -37.49
CA LEU A 125 -0.50 -5.98 -36.49
C LEU A 125 0.26 -7.05 -35.70
N GLU A 126 1.13 -7.81 -36.34
CA GLU A 126 2.03 -8.77 -35.68
C GLU A 126 2.97 -8.07 -34.72
N SER A 127 3.54 -6.93 -35.12
CA SER A 127 4.40 -6.11 -34.25
C SER A 127 3.64 -5.56 -33.04
N GLN A 128 2.39 -5.10 -33.23
CA GLN A 128 1.52 -4.66 -32.14
C GLN A 128 1.20 -5.80 -31.19
N LEU A 129 0.82 -6.97 -31.72
CA LEU A 129 0.52 -8.15 -30.92
C LEU A 129 1.73 -8.59 -30.09
N GLN A 130 2.93 -8.58 -30.66
CA GLN A 130 4.16 -8.91 -29.95
C GLN A 130 4.45 -7.91 -28.83
N THR A 131 4.20 -6.62 -29.07
CA THR A 131 4.38 -5.57 -28.05
C THR A 131 3.39 -5.76 -26.91
N SER A 132 2.10 -5.92 -27.21
CA SER A 132 1.08 -6.19 -26.18
C SER A 132 1.33 -7.49 -25.43
N GLN A 133 1.84 -8.53 -26.09
CA GLN A 133 2.22 -9.77 -25.42
C GLN A 133 3.35 -9.54 -24.41
N SER A 134 4.38 -8.77 -24.79
CA SER A 134 5.48 -8.43 -23.87
C SER A 134 5.02 -7.55 -22.69
N GLU A 135 4.06 -6.65 -22.91
CA GLU A 135 3.45 -5.85 -21.83
C GLU A 135 2.65 -6.74 -20.87
N VAL A 136 1.89 -7.71 -21.37
CA VAL A 136 1.15 -8.67 -20.55
C VAL A 136 2.11 -9.53 -19.73
N ASP A 137 3.20 -10.00 -20.34
CA ASP A 137 4.20 -10.81 -19.63
C ASP A 137 4.90 -10.00 -18.52
N GLN A 138 5.22 -8.72 -18.78
CA GLN A 138 5.76 -7.82 -17.76
C GLN A 138 4.77 -7.58 -16.61
N LEU A 139 3.50 -7.29 -16.92
CA LEU A 139 2.47 -7.07 -15.90
C LEU A 139 2.24 -8.31 -15.05
N ARG A 140 2.36 -9.51 -15.63
CA ARG A 140 2.29 -10.78 -14.87
C ARG A 140 3.44 -10.89 -13.88
N GLU A 141 4.66 -10.59 -14.30
CA GLU A 141 5.83 -10.61 -13.42
C GLU A 141 5.73 -9.58 -12.29
N ASP A 142 5.20 -8.39 -12.59
CA ASP A 142 4.97 -7.33 -11.60
C ASP A 142 3.90 -7.77 -10.58
N VAL A 143 2.82 -8.42 -11.02
CA VAL A 143 1.76 -8.95 -10.14
C VAL A 143 2.29 -10.07 -9.26
N ASP A 144 3.07 -10.99 -9.80
CA ASP A 144 3.67 -12.09 -9.04
C ASP A 144 4.63 -11.54 -7.97
N SER A 145 5.46 -10.55 -8.35
CA SER A 145 6.37 -9.87 -7.43
C SER A 145 5.62 -9.14 -6.31
N ALA A 146 4.55 -8.41 -6.65
CA ALA A 146 3.70 -7.73 -5.68
C ALA A 146 2.96 -8.71 -4.76
N SER A 147 2.55 -9.87 -5.26
CA SER A 147 1.92 -10.92 -4.45
C SER A 147 2.89 -11.51 -3.44
N ILE A 148 4.14 -11.78 -3.86
CA ILE A 148 5.19 -12.28 -2.97
C ILE A 148 5.48 -11.28 -1.86
N GLU A 149 5.61 -9.99 -2.20
CA GLU A 149 5.87 -8.94 -1.21
C GLU A 149 4.68 -8.77 -0.24
N ARG A 150 3.45 -8.82 -0.74
CA ARG A 150 2.25 -8.82 0.11
C ARG A 150 2.27 -9.99 1.09
N ASP A 151 2.53 -11.20 0.60
CA ASP A 151 2.53 -12.40 1.45
C ASP A 151 3.62 -12.32 2.53
N ARG A 152 4.79 -11.76 2.18
CA ARG A 152 5.86 -11.48 3.13
C ARG A 152 5.42 -10.49 4.21
N LEU A 153 4.86 -9.34 3.83
CA LEU A 153 4.39 -8.33 4.79
C LEU A 153 3.27 -8.85 5.70
N VAL A 154 2.40 -9.73 5.19
CA VAL A 154 1.36 -10.38 6.00
C VAL A 154 1.97 -11.31 7.03
N VAL A 155 2.98 -12.10 6.67
CA VAL A 155 3.68 -13.00 7.61
C VAL A 155 4.43 -12.20 8.66
N ASP A 156 5.18 -11.18 8.26
CA ASP A 156 5.94 -10.33 9.18
C ASP A 156 5.01 -9.57 10.14
N GLY A 157 3.93 -8.98 9.62
CA GLY A 157 2.92 -8.30 10.44
C GLY A 157 2.16 -9.26 11.37
N ALA A 158 1.93 -10.50 10.96
CA ALA A 158 1.35 -11.51 11.83
C ALA A 158 2.29 -11.89 12.99
N ALA A 159 3.60 -12.02 12.71
CA ALA A 159 4.60 -12.28 13.74
C ALA A 159 4.68 -11.13 14.76
N GLU A 160 4.73 -9.87 14.29
CA GLU A 160 4.71 -8.68 15.15
C GLU A 160 3.44 -8.61 16.01
N ALA A 161 2.27 -8.91 15.42
CA ALA A 161 1.01 -8.92 16.15
C ALA A 161 0.98 -10.01 17.24
N THR A 162 1.59 -11.18 16.99
CA THR A 162 1.70 -12.24 18.01
C THR A 162 2.65 -11.83 19.14
N GLU A 163 3.75 -11.16 18.83
CA GLU A 163 4.71 -10.67 19.83
C GLU A 163 4.06 -9.59 20.72
N LEU A 164 3.40 -8.59 20.12
CA LEU A 164 2.70 -7.55 20.87
C LEU A 164 1.58 -8.12 21.75
N ARG A 165 0.86 -9.15 21.29
CA ARG A 165 -0.12 -9.87 22.11
C ARG A 165 0.55 -10.54 23.31
N HIS A 166 1.69 -11.19 23.11
CA HIS A 166 2.41 -11.82 24.20
C HIS A 166 2.85 -10.80 25.27
N GLN A 167 3.39 -9.66 24.84
CA GLN A 167 3.77 -8.57 25.73
C GLN A 167 2.57 -7.99 26.48
N LEU A 168 1.42 -7.86 25.83
CA LEU A 168 0.19 -7.40 26.46
C LEU A 168 -0.32 -8.38 27.52
N ASP A 169 -0.28 -9.69 27.22
CA ASP A 169 -0.61 -10.74 28.19
C ASP A 169 0.35 -10.73 29.39
N GLU A 170 1.65 -10.49 29.17
CA GLU A 170 2.64 -10.38 30.23
C GLU A 170 2.37 -9.16 31.13
N LEU A 171 2.17 -7.98 30.54
CA LEU A 171 1.84 -6.77 31.29
C LEU A 171 0.54 -6.93 32.07
N GLN A 172 -0.46 -7.59 31.49
CA GLN A 172 -1.72 -7.84 32.17
C GLN A 172 -1.54 -8.76 33.38
N ARG A 173 -0.77 -9.85 33.26
CA ARG A 173 -0.42 -10.70 34.43
C ARG A 173 0.34 -9.91 35.50
N ARG A 174 1.22 -9.00 35.10
CA ARG A 174 1.99 -8.16 36.02
C ARG A 174 1.09 -7.18 36.79
N CYS A 175 0.12 -6.57 36.10
CA CYS A 175 -0.89 -5.74 36.73
C CYS A 175 -1.76 -6.55 37.71
N GLU A 176 -2.19 -7.75 37.33
CA GLU A 176 -2.96 -8.65 38.20
C GLU A 176 -2.18 -9.04 39.46
N ALA A 177 -0.87 -9.34 39.32
CA ALA A 177 0.00 -9.64 40.45
C ALA A 177 0.15 -8.45 41.40
N LEU A 178 0.44 -7.25 40.87
CA LEU A 178 0.54 -6.02 41.69
C LEU A 178 -0.78 -5.67 42.37
N GLN A 179 -1.92 -5.89 41.70
CA GLN A 179 -3.24 -5.71 42.29
C GLN A 179 -3.46 -6.66 43.49
N ALA A 180 -3.02 -7.91 43.36
CA ALA A 180 -3.09 -8.89 44.45
C ALA A 180 -2.19 -8.49 45.63
N GLU A 181 -0.94 -8.09 45.35
CA GLU A 181 0.00 -7.59 46.38
C GLU A 181 -0.56 -6.36 47.11
N LEU A 182 -1.17 -5.41 46.38
CA LEU A 182 -1.81 -4.24 46.98
C LEU A 182 -2.96 -4.66 47.91
N SER A 183 -3.82 -5.58 47.47
CA SER A 183 -4.93 -6.06 48.31
C SER A 183 -4.45 -6.78 49.58
N GLU A 184 -3.32 -7.48 49.49
CA GLU A 184 -2.69 -8.14 50.65
C GLU A 184 -2.06 -7.12 51.61
N ALA A 185 -1.44 -6.07 51.08
CA ALA A 185 -0.90 -4.97 51.88
C ALA A 185 -2.01 -4.19 52.60
N GLU A 186 -3.12 -3.88 51.91
CA GLU A 186 -4.30 -3.26 52.51
C GLU A 186 -4.89 -4.13 53.64
N ALA A 187 -4.94 -5.46 53.45
CA ALA A 187 -5.38 -6.38 54.49
C ALA A 187 -4.44 -6.37 55.71
N ARG A 188 -3.12 -6.39 55.49
CA ARG A 188 -2.12 -6.28 56.57
C ARG A 188 -2.20 -4.96 57.33
N GLU A 189 -2.45 -3.85 56.62
CA GLU A 189 -2.62 -2.54 57.25
C GLU A 189 -3.89 -2.52 58.13
N ALA A 190 -4.99 -3.11 57.65
CA ALA A 190 -6.22 -3.24 58.45
C ALA A 190 -6.01 -4.09 59.72
N GLU A 191 -5.26 -5.20 59.63
CA GLU A 191 -4.89 -6.02 60.80
C GLU A 191 -4.03 -5.25 61.80
N LEU A 192 -3.04 -4.49 61.32
CA LEU A 192 -2.19 -3.65 62.17
C LEU A 192 -2.98 -2.53 62.87
N GLU A 193 -3.91 -1.89 62.16
CA GLU A 193 -4.77 -0.86 62.76
C GLU A 193 -5.69 -1.45 63.84
N GLU A 194 -6.19 -2.66 63.65
CA GLU A 194 -6.98 -3.33 64.70
C GLU A 194 -6.12 -3.74 65.90
N ALA A 195 -4.89 -4.22 65.66
CA ALA A 195 -3.92 -4.50 66.73
C ALA A 195 -3.59 -3.22 67.54
N LYS A 196 -3.36 -2.08 66.87
CA LYS A 196 -3.12 -0.79 67.53
C LYS A 196 -4.29 -0.36 68.41
N LYS A 197 -5.54 -0.56 67.98
CA LYS A 197 -6.72 -0.27 68.82
C LYS A 197 -6.76 -1.15 70.07
N SER A 198 -6.50 -2.45 69.91
CA SER A 198 -6.43 -3.40 71.03
C SER A 198 -5.34 -3.00 72.03
N ASP A 199 -4.15 -2.65 71.56
CA ASP A 199 -3.03 -2.23 72.41
C ASP A 199 -3.30 -0.88 73.08
N GLY A 200 -3.93 0.08 72.38
CA GLY A 200 -4.37 1.35 72.95
C GLY A 200 -5.34 1.16 74.13
N LEU A 201 -6.30 0.24 74.00
CA LEU A 201 -7.21 -0.14 75.09
C LEU A 201 -6.46 -0.75 76.28
N ASN A 202 -5.48 -1.62 76.03
CA ASN A 202 -4.65 -2.21 77.09
C ASN A 202 -3.83 -1.14 77.83
N VAL A 203 -3.26 -0.17 77.12
CA VAL A 203 -2.53 0.95 77.74
C VAL A 203 -3.47 1.79 78.62
N GLU A 204 -4.68 2.08 78.16
CA GLU A 204 -5.66 2.86 78.92
C GLU A 204 -6.13 2.12 80.20
N VAL A 205 -6.30 0.80 80.13
CA VAL A 205 -6.58 -0.06 81.30
C VAL A 205 -5.41 -0.03 82.30
N ILE A 206 -4.17 -0.16 81.82
CA ILE A 206 -2.99 -0.08 82.70
C ILE A 206 -2.90 1.31 83.35
N GLN A 207 -3.16 2.37 82.59
CA GLN A 207 -3.04 3.74 83.07
C GLN A 207 -4.15 4.11 84.09
N SER A 208 -5.36 3.60 83.90
CA SER A 208 -6.43 3.72 84.88
C SER A 208 -6.16 2.94 86.17
N GLU A 209 -5.55 1.76 86.09
CA GLU A 209 -5.12 0.99 87.28
C GLU A 209 -3.95 1.67 88.02
N VAL A 210 -2.98 2.23 87.31
CA VAL A 210 -1.90 3.04 87.90
C VAL A 210 -2.44 4.27 88.63
N ASN A 211 -3.41 4.97 88.03
CA ASN A 211 -4.06 6.12 88.66
C ASN A 211 -4.89 5.72 89.90
N ARG A 212 -5.55 4.56 89.85
CA ARG A 212 -6.26 3.98 90.99
C ARG A 212 -5.30 3.66 92.14
N GLN A 213 -4.15 3.04 91.86
CA GLN A 213 -3.13 2.75 92.87
C GLN A 213 -2.51 4.03 93.46
N LYS A 214 -2.23 5.05 92.63
CA LYS A 214 -1.79 6.38 93.11
C LYS A 214 -2.80 7.04 94.05
N SER A 215 -4.09 6.86 93.77
CA SER A 215 -5.16 7.39 94.63
C SER A 215 -5.32 6.58 95.92
N ALA A 216 -5.07 5.27 95.87
CA ALA A 216 -5.07 4.40 97.06
C ALA A 216 -3.87 4.67 97.99
N SER A 217 -2.68 4.94 97.45
CA SER A 217 -1.51 5.31 98.24
C SER A 217 -1.60 6.73 98.82
N ALA A 218 -2.22 7.68 98.10
CA ALA A 218 -2.50 9.02 98.65
C ALA A 218 -3.55 9.01 99.79
N SER A 219 -4.41 7.99 99.87
CA SER A 219 -5.32 7.79 101.01
C SER A 219 -4.65 7.12 102.22
N ALA A 220 -3.47 6.53 102.05
CA ALA A 220 -2.73 5.84 103.12
C ALA A 220 -1.73 6.75 103.86
N GLU A 221 -1.39 7.94 103.33
CA GLU A 221 -0.50 8.93 103.98
C GLU A 221 -1.21 9.82 105.02
N GLY A 222 -2.19 9.25 105.71
CA GLY A 222 -3.00 9.92 106.71
C GLY A 222 -2.84 9.38 108.12
N SER A 223 -1.74 8.72 108.50
CA SER A 223 -1.38 8.39 109.91
C SER A 223 -0.03 7.66 110.02
N GLY A 224 0.89 8.17 110.83
CA GLY A 224 1.80 7.31 111.61
C GLY A 224 3.28 7.30 111.22
N GLN A 225 4.08 7.96 112.06
CA GLN A 225 5.53 7.89 112.21
C GLN A 225 5.98 6.49 112.71
N LEU A 226 7.07 5.92 112.16
CA LEU A 226 8.15 5.17 112.86
C LEU A 226 9.14 4.50 111.88
N GLU A 227 10.38 4.37 112.35
CA GLU A 227 11.60 3.90 111.67
C GLU A 227 11.61 2.40 111.28
N GLY A 228 12.36 2.08 110.22
CA GLY A 228 13.20 0.87 110.13
C GLY A 228 12.73 -0.29 109.25
N ARG A 229 13.21 -0.36 107.99
CA ARG A 229 13.85 -1.54 107.37
C ARG A 229 14.22 -1.27 105.90
N PRO A 230 15.26 -1.94 105.36
CA PRO A 230 15.80 -1.66 104.04
C PRO A 230 15.13 -2.51 102.95
N SER A 231 15.19 -2.00 101.72
CA SER A 231 15.21 -2.78 100.48
C SER A 231 13.92 -3.51 100.05
N ASP A 232 12.92 -2.78 99.56
CA ASP A 232 11.95 -3.29 98.55
C ASP A 232 11.71 -2.27 97.41
N GLY A 233 12.38 -1.11 97.44
CA GLY A 233 12.24 -0.05 96.44
C GLY A 233 13.13 -0.21 95.20
N PHE A 234 13.96 -1.25 95.15
CA PHE A 234 14.85 -1.53 94.03
C PHE A 234 14.33 -2.66 93.13
N GLU A 235 13.56 -3.61 93.66
CA GLU A 235 13.03 -4.75 92.86
C GLU A 235 12.00 -4.31 91.82
N TRP A 236 11.14 -3.32 92.12
CA TRP A 236 10.19 -2.80 91.13
C TRP A 236 10.88 -2.00 90.02
N ALA A 237 11.99 -1.33 90.35
CA ALA A 237 12.80 -0.58 89.40
C ALA A 237 13.60 -1.52 88.50
N GLU A 238 14.13 -2.62 89.05
CA GLU A 238 14.74 -3.72 88.28
C GLU A 238 13.69 -4.41 87.40
N GLN A 239 12.51 -4.76 87.92
CA GLN A 239 11.42 -5.34 87.11
C GLN A 239 10.90 -4.40 86.01
N LEU A 240 10.90 -3.09 86.23
CA LEU A 240 10.57 -2.11 85.19
C LEU A 240 11.69 -2.00 84.16
N THR A 241 12.95 -2.06 84.59
CA THR A 241 14.10 -2.05 83.70
C THR A 241 14.12 -3.32 82.84
N ASP A 242 13.87 -4.49 83.42
CA ASP A 242 13.74 -5.77 82.72
C ASP A 242 12.53 -5.79 81.77
N ARG A 243 11.40 -5.17 82.14
CA ARG A 243 10.23 -5.02 81.24
C ARG A 243 10.50 -4.05 80.09
N ILE A 244 11.24 -2.97 80.33
CA ILE A 244 11.65 -2.03 79.29
C ILE A 244 12.66 -2.70 78.35
N GLU A 245 13.63 -3.47 78.89
CA GLU A 245 14.60 -4.25 78.12
C GLU A 245 13.90 -5.34 77.29
N ALA A 246 12.87 -6.00 77.83
CA ALA A 246 12.06 -6.99 77.12
C ALA A 246 11.22 -6.37 75.99
N VAL A 247 10.61 -5.19 76.23
CA VAL A 247 9.88 -4.44 75.19
C VAL A 247 10.83 -3.93 74.11
N LYS A 248 12.02 -3.47 74.49
CA LYS A 248 13.06 -3.00 73.56
C LYS A 248 13.67 -4.14 72.73
N SER A 249 13.83 -5.32 73.35
CA SER A 249 14.26 -6.54 72.68
C SER A 249 13.18 -7.10 71.75
N SER A 250 11.90 -6.95 72.11
CA SER A 250 10.75 -7.28 71.25
C SER A 250 10.64 -6.34 70.05
N ALA A 251 10.87 -5.04 70.26
CA ALA A 251 10.91 -4.01 69.20
C ALA A 251 12.12 -4.13 68.26
N LEU A 252 13.21 -4.76 68.71
CA LEU A 252 14.37 -5.11 67.87
C LEU A 252 14.19 -6.45 67.13
N ASN A 253 13.15 -7.23 67.46
CA ASN A 253 12.83 -8.51 66.84
C ASN A 253 11.69 -8.41 65.81
N THR A 254 11.11 -7.23 65.61
CA THR A 254 10.35 -6.92 64.40
C THR A 254 11.35 -6.67 63.29
N GLN A 255 11.29 -7.50 62.25
CA GLN A 255 12.17 -7.57 61.08
C GLN A 255 12.78 -6.22 60.66
N PRO A 256 14.06 -6.20 60.24
CA PRO A 256 14.60 -5.05 59.52
C PRO A 256 13.74 -4.88 58.26
N THR A 257 13.10 -3.72 58.15
CA THR A 257 12.49 -3.26 56.88
C THR A 257 13.58 -3.34 55.81
N GLY A 258 13.41 -4.32 54.91
CA GLY A 258 14.32 -4.61 53.83
C GLY A 258 14.31 -3.46 52.84
N ASP A 259 15.29 -2.58 52.97
CA ASP A 259 15.73 -1.69 51.89
C ASP A 259 17.27 -1.65 51.89
N THR A 260 17.86 -2.83 52.03
CA THR A 260 19.28 -3.05 51.71
C THR A 260 19.32 -3.89 50.46
N VAL A 261 19.45 -3.21 49.31
CA VAL A 261 19.83 -3.84 48.04
C VAL A 261 21.05 -4.72 48.29
N SER A 262 20.97 -5.99 47.86
CA SER A 262 22.07 -6.94 48.02
C SER A 262 23.34 -6.37 47.37
N LEU A 263 24.51 -6.62 47.97
CA LEU A 263 25.78 -6.17 47.40
C LEU A 263 25.97 -6.71 45.97
N GLU A 264 25.49 -7.93 45.71
CA GLU A 264 25.40 -8.54 44.38
C GLU A 264 24.53 -7.73 43.40
N ASP A 265 23.38 -7.22 43.84
CA ASP A 265 22.47 -6.46 42.98
C ASP A 265 23.03 -5.06 42.70
N TYR A 266 23.76 -4.48 43.66
CA TYR A 266 24.48 -3.22 43.45
C TYR A 266 25.64 -3.40 42.46
N GLU A 267 26.37 -4.51 42.51
CA GLU A 267 27.39 -4.84 41.53
C GLU A 267 26.80 -5.15 40.15
N ALA A 268 25.68 -5.88 40.08
CA ALA A 268 24.97 -6.14 38.83
C ALA A 268 24.46 -4.85 38.19
N LEU A 269 23.87 -3.95 38.98
CA LEU A 269 23.39 -2.66 38.51
C LEU A 269 24.55 -1.78 38.04
N ARG A 270 25.67 -1.77 38.77
CA ARG A 270 26.89 -1.05 38.37
C ARG A 270 27.47 -1.60 37.07
N MET A 271 27.52 -2.92 36.89
CA MET A 271 27.99 -3.54 35.65
C MET A 271 27.07 -3.21 34.47
N HIS A 272 25.75 -3.20 34.69
CA HIS A 272 24.77 -2.79 33.68
C HIS A 272 24.90 -1.31 33.32
N THR A 273 25.15 -0.42 34.30
CA THR A 273 25.44 0.99 34.04
C THR A 273 26.71 1.16 33.21
N THR A 274 27.78 0.41 33.52
CA THR A 274 29.02 0.47 32.72
C THR A 274 28.84 -0.09 31.31
N ASP A 275 27.99 -1.11 31.13
CA ASP A 275 27.69 -1.66 29.81
C ASP A 275 26.88 -0.67 28.97
N LEU A 276 25.86 -0.04 29.55
CA LEU A 276 25.11 1.04 28.91
C LEU A 276 26.01 2.20 28.50
N GLU A 277 26.92 2.65 29.37
CA GLU A 277 27.89 3.70 29.03
C GLU A 277 28.80 3.29 27.86
N THR A 278 29.19 2.01 27.80
CA THR A 278 30.01 1.48 26.71
C THR A 278 29.22 1.42 25.40
N GLN A 279 27.97 0.97 25.43
CA GLN A 279 27.08 0.96 24.27
C GLN A 279 26.82 2.38 23.75
N LEU A 280 26.58 3.34 24.64
CA LEU A 280 26.33 4.74 24.29
C LEU A 280 27.59 5.40 23.68
N SER A 281 28.77 5.07 24.20
CA SER A 281 30.06 5.48 23.62
C SER A 281 30.28 4.87 22.24
N SER A 282 29.93 3.59 22.04
CA SER A 282 30.01 2.92 20.73
C SER A 282 29.08 3.56 19.71
N VAL A 283 27.81 3.78 20.06
CA VAL A 283 26.82 4.44 19.18
C VAL A 283 27.25 5.88 18.89
N SER A 284 27.80 6.60 19.86
CA SER A 284 28.35 7.95 19.65
C SER A 284 29.56 7.95 18.70
N ALA A 285 30.43 6.95 18.80
CA ALA A 285 31.55 6.77 17.88
C ALA A 285 31.10 6.38 16.46
N GLU A 286 30.07 5.53 16.34
CA GLU A 286 29.45 5.17 15.08
C GLU A 286 28.74 6.36 14.43
N LEU A 287 27.98 7.15 15.21
CA LEU A 287 27.35 8.38 14.75
C LEU A 287 28.40 9.41 14.29
N SER A 288 29.50 9.54 15.03
CA SER A 288 30.62 10.40 14.65
C SER A 288 31.30 9.93 13.37
N SER A 289 31.45 8.62 13.18
CA SER A 289 31.99 8.01 11.97
C SER A 289 31.04 8.14 10.77
N LEU A 290 29.73 7.99 10.99
CA LEU A 290 28.70 8.25 9.98
C LEU A 290 28.69 9.72 9.58
N LYS A 291 28.85 10.62 10.55
CA LYS A 291 28.89 12.06 10.32
C LYS A 291 30.15 12.51 9.60
N LEU A 292 31.28 11.86 9.81
CA LEU A 292 32.47 12.03 8.97
C LEU A 292 32.26 11.49 7.56
N ARG A 293 31.56 10.36 7.40
CA ARG A 293 31.18 9.81 6.08
C ARG A 293 30.14 10.65 5.34
N SER A 294 29.27 11.36 6.06
CA SER A 294 28.20 12.21 5.50
C SER A 294 28.58 13.69 5.46
N SER A 295 29.79 14.06 5.88
CA SER A 295 30.28 15.43 5.75
C SER A 295 30.65 15.68 4.28
N PRO A 296 30.05 16.69 3.60
CA PRO A 296 30.32 16.95 2.20
C PRO A 296 31.67 17.66 2.08
N GLU A 297 32.76 16.90 2.03
CA GLU A 297 33.95 17.42 1.35
C GLU A 297 33.61 17.54 -0.13
N ARG A 298 33.37 18.79 -0.52
CA ARG A 298 33.13 19.28 -1.87
C ARG A 298 34.25 18.78 -2.79
N PRO A 299 34.01 17.89 -3.77
CA PRO A 299 35.01 17.65 -4.79
C PRO A 299 35.03 18.85 -5.73
N SER A 300 36.22 19.43 -5.88
CA SER A 300 36.53 20.45 -6.89
C SER A 300 36.06 20.01 -8.27
N ALA A 301 35.55 20.97 -9.05
CA ALA A 301 34.80 20.81 -10.30
C ALA A 301 35.57 20.20 -11.51
N SER A 302 36.53 19.31 -11.29
CA SER A 302 37.41 18.77 -12.35
C SER A 302 37.38 17.25 -12.50
N GLN A 303 36.44 16.53 -11.87
CA GLN A 303 36.34 15.07 -11.97
C GLN A 303 34.96 14.51 -12.37
N ILE A 304 34.02 15.33 -12.85
CA ILE A 304 32.73 14.86 -13.40
C ILE A 304 32.85 14.55 -14.91
N ALA A 305 33.93 13.88 -15.29
CA ALA A 305 34.13 13.46 -16.67
C ALA A 305 34.92 12.17 -16.71
N GLN A 306 34.35 11.08 -16.17
CA GLN A 306 34.54 9.71 -16.65
C GLN A 306 33.80 8.68 -15.78
N LEU A 307 33.02 7.83 -16.45
CA LEU A 307 32.48 6.51 -16.03
C LEU A 307 31.10 6.44 -15.30
N PRO A 308 30.38 5.30 -15.44
CA PRO A 308 29.06 5.25 -16.03
C PRO A 308 27.91 5.04 -15.03
N SER A 309 26.72 5.43 -15.48
CA SER A 309 25.40 5.30 -14.86
C SER A 309 25.15 4.01 -14.07
N PRO A 310 24.75 4.10 -12.77
CA PRO A 310 23.86 3.16 -12.12
C PRO A 310 22.40 3.64 -12.20
N GLY A 311 21.45 2.69 -12.19
CA GLY A 311 20.03 2.87 -12.52
C GLY A 311 19.19 3.74 -11.55
N PRO A 312 17.88 3.88 -11.86
CA PRO A 312 17.01 4.82 -11.18
C PRO A 312 16.43 4.18 -9.91
N SER A 313 17.11 4.26 -8.75
CA SER A 313 16.49 3.78 -7.50
C SER A 313 16.84 4.50 -6.20
N GLU A 314 17.82 5.41 -6.15
CA GLU A 314 18.20 6.05 -4.87
C GLU A 314 18.12 7.59 -4.85
N SER A 315 17.81 8.24 -5.98
CA SER A 315 17.74 9.71 -6.07
C SER A 315 16.43 10.33 -5.60
N MET A 316 15.37 9.55 -5.32
CA MET A 316 14.10 10.10 -4.85
C MET A 316 14.08 10.42 -3.35
N GLN A 317 14.84 9.73 -2.50
CA GLN A 317 14.72 9.91 -1.05
C GLN A 317 15.32 11.23 -0.54
N TYR A 318 16.27 11.83 -1.28
CA TYR A 318 16.86 13.13 -0.93
C TYR A 318 16.17 14.33 -1.60
N GLN A 319 15.23 14.12 -2.53
CA GLN A 319 14.46 15.23 -3.10
C GLN A 319 13.28 15.64 -2.22
N PHE A 320 12.60 14.71 -1.56
CA PHE A 320 11.42 15.01 -0.73
C PHE A 320 11.72 15.87 0.50
N ALA A 321 12.92 15.76 1.10
CA ALA A 321 13.29 16.59 2.25
C ALA A 321 13.41 18.08 1.90
N SER A 322 13.73 18.42 0.64
CA SER A 322 13.88 19.80 0.17
C SER A 322 12.57 20.51 -0.19
N PHE A 323 11.47 19.75 -0.35
CA PHE A 323 10.15 20.30 -0.68
C PHE A 323 9.35 20.73 0.57
N ILE A 324 9.80 20.37 1.77
CA ILE A 324 9.04 20.59 3.01
C ILE A 324 8.94 22.08 3.39
N GLU A 325 9.82 22.94 2.85
CA GLU A 325 9.92 24.37 3.21
C GLU A 325 9.38 25.35 2.14
N ILE A 326 8.67 24.88 1.11
CA ILE A 326 8.14 25.75 0.06
C ILE A 326 6.74 26.29 0.49
N PRO A 327 6.53 27.62 0.61
CA PRO A 327 5.27 28.23 1.06
C PRO A 327 4.02 27.76 0.29
N GLU A 328 4.18 27.44 -0.99
CA GLU A 328 3.14 26.93 -1.87
C GLU A 328 2.63 25.53 -1.46
N ILE A 329 3.51 24.70 -0.89
CA ILE A 329 3.15 23.37 -0.38
C ILE A 329 2.39 23.48 0.95
N GLU A 330 2.78 24.42 1.81
CA GLU A 330 2.05 24.71 3.04
C GLU A 330 0.64 25.27 2.76
N TYR A 331 0.52 26.16 1.76
CA TYR A 331 -0.77 26.64 1.28
C TYR A 331 -1.64 25.49 0.77
N LEU A 332 -1.09 24.59 -0.05
CA LEU A 332 -1.83 23.44 -0.57
C LEU A 332 -2.27 22.49 0.55
N ARG A 333 -1.41 22.24 1.55
CA ARG A 333 -1.75 21.45 2.74
C ARG A 333 -2.92 22.06 3.51
N ASN A 334 -2.92 23.38 3.69
CA ASN A 334 -4.01 24.10 4.35
C ASN A 334 -5.31 24.06 3.54
N VAL A 335 -5.23 24.15 2.22
CA VAL A 335 -6.38 24.01 1.31
C VAL A 335 -6.97 22.60 1.38
N LEU A 336 -6.14 21.56 1.34
CA LEU A 336 -6.56 20.17 1.47
C LEU A 336 -7.18 19.88 2.83
N PHE A 337 -6.59 20.42 3.91
CA PHE A 337 -7.13 20.26 5.26
C PHE A 337 -8.53 20.87 5.40
N LYS A 338 -8.72 22.10 4.92
CA LYS A 338 -10.05 22.76 4.93
C LYS A 338 -11.06 22.03 4.05
N TYR A 339 -10.62 21.45 2.94
CA TYR A 339 -11.47 20.63 2.08
C TYR A 339 -11.93 19.35 2.79
N MET A 340 -11.04 18.66 3.52
CA MET A 340 -11.38 17.48 4.32
C MET A 340 -12.34 17.80 5.49
N LEU A 341 -12.25 19.01 6.05
CA LEU A 341 -13.19 19.50 7.06
C LEU A 341 -14.56 19.90 6.50
N GLY A 342 -14.75 19.87 5.18
CA GLY A 342 -16.03 20.20 4.54
C GLY A 342 -16.28 21.70 4.37
N GLU A 343 -15.28 22.57 4.56
CA GLU A 343 -15.45 24.01 4.42
C GLU A 343 -15.34 24.43 2.95
N LYS A 344 -16.35 25.12 2.40
CA LYS A 344 -16.31 25.70 1.03
C LYS A 344 -15.80 24.69 -0.03
N THR A 345 -16.25 23.43 0.05
CA THR A 345 -15.67 22.30 -0.69
C THR A 345 -15.63 22.52 -2.21
N GLN A 346 -16.64 23.18 -2.78
CA GLN A 346 -16.69 23.58 -4.19
C GLN A 346 -15.52 24.48 -4.61
N THR A 347 -15.24 25.51 -3.81
CA THR A 347 -14.15 26.47 -4.09
C THR A 347 -12.80 25.81 -3.88
N LEU A 348 -12.64 25.01 -2.82
CA LEU A 348 -11.38 24.34 -2.54
C LEU A 348 -11.07 23.22 -3.54
N ALA A 349 -12.07 22.45 -3.98
CA ALA A 349 -11.91 21.46 -5.04
C ALA A 349 -11.42 22.12 -6.34
N LYS A 350 -11.98 23.28 -6.71
CA LYS A 350 -11.52 24.02 -7.90
C LYS A 350 -10.06 24.46 -7.77
N VAL A 351 -9.64 24.95 -6.60
CA VAL A 351 -8.24 25.31 -6.33
C VAL A 351 -7.33 24.09 -6.44
N ILE A 352 -7.70 22.97 -5.82
CA ILE A 352 -6.93 21.72 -5.86
C ILE A 352 -6.79 21.22 -7.30
N CYS A 353 -7.88 21.16 -8.07
CA CYS A 353 -7.83 20.72 -9.46
C CYS A 353 -6.99 21.66 -10.35
N THR A 354 -7.00 22.97 -10.06
CA THR A 354 -6.16 23.95 -10.78
C THR A 354 -4.67 23.73 -10.48
N VAL A 355 -4.31 23.48 -9.22
CA VAL A 355 -2.93 23.18 -8.82
C VAL A 355 -2.44 21.86 -9.43
N LEU A 356 -3.32 20.85 -9.50
CA LEU A 356 -3.04 19.55 -10.11
C LEU A 356 -3.15 19.56 -11.65
N LYS A 357 -3.45 20.71 -12.27
CA LYS A 357 -3.56 20.90 -13.73
C LYS A 357 -4.57 19.96 -14.39
N PHE A 358 -5.71 19.75 -13.75
CA PHE A 358 -6.81 18.99 -14.36
C PHE A 358 -7.35 19.75 -15.57
N SER A 359 -7.82 19.00 -16.56
CA SER A 359 -8.52 19.58 -17.72
C SER A 359 -9.90 20.11 -17.31
N GLU A 360 -10.41 21.12 -18.01
CA GLU A 360 -11.75 21.70 -17.77
C GLU A 360 -12.88 20.66 -17.63
N PRO A 361 -12.97 19.58 -18.47
CA PRO A 361 -13.99 18.55 -18.27
C PRO A 361 -13.80 17.74 -16.96
N GLN A 362 -12.55 17.47 -16.55
CA GLN A 362 -12.27 16.80 -15.27
C GLN A 362 -12.64 17.68 -14.07
N ILE A 363 -12.40 18.99 -14.18
CA ILE A 363 -12.80 19.97 -13.16
C ILE A 363 -14.33 19.96 -12.99
N GLN A 364 -15.09 19.99 -14.10
CA GLN A 364 -16.55 19.94 -14.06
C GLN A 364 -17.07 18.65 -13.42
N GLN A 365 -16.47 17.50 -13.75
CA GLN A 365 -16.85 16.21 -13.16
C GLN A 365 -16.66 16.18 -11.63
N VAL A 366 -15.56 16.76 -11.13
CA VAL A 366 -15.31 16.86 -9.68
C VAL A 366 -16.30 17.82 -9.01
N LEU A 367 -16.61 18.96 -9.63
CA LEU A 367 -17.58 19.93 -9.09
C LEU A 367 -19.01 19.36 -9.08
N ASP A 368 -19.38 18.56 -10.07
CA ASP A 368 -20.66 17.86 -10.12
C ASP A 368 -20.78 16.81 -9.00
N TYR A 369 -19.69 16.10 -8.71
CA TYR A 369 -19.62 15.15 -7.59
C TYR A 369 -19.78 15.87 -6.24
N GLU A 370 -19.07 16.98 -6.05
CA GLU A 370 -19.22 17.82 -4.85
C GLU A 370 -20.64 18.40 -4.73
N SER A 371 -21.30 18.74 -5.85
CA SER A 371 -22.66 19.28 -5.84
C SER A 371 -23.69 18.21 -5.45
N LYS A 372 -23.49 16.98 -5.90
CA LYS A 372 -24.32 15.82 -5.51
C LYS A 372 -24.10 15.43 -4.05
N LYS A 373 -22.86 15.55 -3.55
CA LYS A 373 -22.50 15.27 -2.16
C LYS A 373 -23.07 16.30 -1.19
N ALA A 374 -23.12 17.58 -1.57
CA ALA A 374 -23.70 18.65 -0.74
C ALA A 374 -25.25 18.64 -0.69
N ASN A 375 -25.91 17.98 -1.66
CA ASN A 375 -27.38 17.86 -1.73
C ASN A 375 -27.93 16.54 -1.13
N LYS A 376 -27.06 15.73 -0.52
CA LYS A 376 -27.44 14.60 0.36
C LYS A 376 -27.24 15.03 1.81
#